data_AF-A0A059LBX9-F1
#
_entry.id   AF-A0A059LBX9-F1
#
_cell.length_a   1.000
_cell.length_b   1.000
_cell.length_c   1.000
_cell.angle_alpha   90.00
_cell.angle_beta   90.00
_cell.angle_gamma   90.00
#
_symmetry.space_group_name_H-M   'P 1'
#
loop_
_entity.id
_entity.type
_entity.pdbx_description
1 polymer ?
#
loop_
_entity_poly.entity_id
_entity_poly.type
_entity_poly.pdbx_seq_one_letter_code
_entity_poly.pdbx_strand_id
1 'polypeptide(L)'
;MVKGAPATPAAGYAMVSVPEAVDRVLAATQPLAPVEMACADALGLTLAMDVVSKVNIPAYRASIKDGYAVLSSDGPGVYPVAFDAVAGTQPSALTPGSVAYVGTGGPVPE
;
A
#
# COMPACT_ATOMS: atom_id res chain seq x y z
N MET A 1 -30.96 -22.97 42.75
CA MET A 1 -29.79 -23.35 43.56
C MET A 1 -28.54 -23.29 42.69
N VAL A 2 -27.86 -22.14 42.70
CA VAL A 2 -26.43 -22.04 42.36
C VAL A 2 -25.80 -21.28 43.53
N LYS A 3 -24.75 -21.88 44.08
CA LYS A 3 -24.07 -21.54 45.34
C LYS A 3 -23.56 -20.10 45.35
N GLY A 4 -23.65 -19.46 46.52
CA GLY A 4 -23.14 -18.11 46.78
C GLY A 4 -21.64 -18.00 46.54
N ALA A 5 -21.25 -16.93 45.85
CA ALA A 5 -19.87 -16.49 45.72
C ALA A 5 -19.36 -15.92 47.06
N PRO A 6 -18.06 -16.07 47.38
CA PRO A 6 -17.50 -15.67 48.66
C PRO A 6 -17.46 -14.15 48.82
N ALA A 7 -17.45 -13.74 50.09
CA ALA A 7 -17.62 -12.39 50.60
C ALA A 7 -16.65 -11.35 50.02
N THR A 8 -17.23 -10.18 49.78
CA THR A 8 -16.68 -8.86 49.49
C THR A 8 -15.36 -8.56 50.22
N PRO A 9 -14.30 -8.08 49.54
CA PRO A 9 -13.25 -7.34 50.23
C PRO A 9 -13.85 -6.01 50.69
N ALA A 10 -13.70 -5.66 51.97
CA ALA A 10 -14.16 -4.39 52.52
C ALA A 10 -13.63 -3.20 51.71
N ALA A 11 -14.47 -2.57 50.89
CA ALA A 11 -14.15 -1.36 50.14
C ALA A 11 -15.45 -0.65 49.72
N GLY A 12 -15.55 0.66 49.91
CA GLY A 12 -16.76 1.47 49.71
C GLY A 12 -17.22 1.65 48.26
N TYR A 13 -17.09 0.64 47.40
CA TYR A 13 -17.49 0.68 45.99
C TYR A 13 -18.46 -0.46 45.66
N ALA A 14 -19.51 -0.15 44.90
CA ALA A 14 -20.51 -1.11 44.46
C ALA A 14 -19.96 -2.03 43.36
N MET A 15 -20.28 -3.32 43.44
CA MET A 15 -19.96 -4.30 42.39
C MET A 15 -20.76 -3.99 41.12
N VAL A 16 -20.07 -3.98 39.99
CA VAL A 16 -20.66 -3.75 38.66
C VAL A 16 -20.54 -4.99 37.79
N SER A 17 -21.39 -5.09 36.77
CA SER A 17 -21.28 -6.16 35.77
C SER A 17 -20.03 -5.96 34.90
N VAL A 18 -19.53 -7.03 34.27
CA VAL A 18 -18.37 -6.94 33.37
C VAL A 18 -18.62 -5.98 32.19
N PRO A 19 -19.77 -6.01 31.48
CA PRO A 19 -20.05 -5.03 30.42
C PRO A 19 -20.01 -3.59 30.92
N GLU A 20 -20.63 -3.32 32.08
CA GLU A 20 -20.61 -1.99 32.70
C GLU A 20 -19.19 -1.54 33.07
N ALA A 21 -18.34 -2.46 33.55
CA ALA A 21 -16.95 -2.16 33.84
C ALA A 21 -16.16 -1.80 32.57
N VAL A 22 -16.37 -2.54 31.48
CA VAL A 22 -15.73 -2.26 30.18
C VAL A 22 -16.17 -0.88 29.66
N ASP A 23 -17.46 -0.60 29.67
CA ASP A 23 -18.00 0.70 29.22
C ASP A 23 -17.44 1.87 30.03
N ARG A 24 -17.33 1.72 31.35
CA ARG A 24 -16.73 2.73 32.23
C ARG A 24 -15.26 2.98 31.89
N VAL A 25 -14.47 1.93 31.65
CA VAL A 25 -13.05 2.06 31.29
C VAL A 25 -12.90 2.75 29.94
N LEU A 26 -13.66 2.34 28.93
CA LEU A 26 -13.60 2.93 27.60
C LEU A 26 -14.07 4.40 27.63
N ALA A 27 -15.13 4.72 28.38
CA ALA A 27 -15.63 6.09 28.52
C ALA A 27 -14.67 7.02 29.29
N ALA A 28 -13.87 6.48 30.20
CA ALA A 28 -12.88 7.24 30.97
C ALA A 28 -11.54 7.42 30.23
N THR A 29 -11.33 6.70 29.12
CA THR A 29 -10.06 6.71 28.38
C THR A 29 -10.17 7.61 27.16
N GLN A 30 -9.13 8.40 26.88
CA GLN A 30 -9.03 9.21 25.66
C GLN A 30 -7.86 8.72 24.81
N PRO A 31 -7.96 8.79 23.46
CA PRO A 31 -6.83 8.56 22.58
C PRO A 31 -5.68 9.51 22.92
N LEU A 32 -4.45 9.02 22.78
CA LEU A 32 -3.27 9.87 22.91
C LEU A 32 -3.18 10.84 21.74
N ALA A 33 -2.50 11.97 21.96
CA ALA A 33 -2.21 12.91 20.89
C ALA A 33 -1.34 12.23 19.81
N PRO A 34 -1.56 12.54 18.53
CA PRO A 34 -0.75 12.01 17.45
C PRO A 34 0.70 12.49 17.57
N VAL A 35 1.63 11.67 17.09
CA VAL A 35 3.06 11.96 17.07
C VAL A 35 3.60 11.79 15.65
N GLU A 36 4.54 12.64 15.27
CA GLU A 36 5.29 12.49 14.03
C GLU A 36 6.56 11.67 14.28
N MET A 37 6.85 10.74 13.37
CA MET A 37 8.02 9.88 13.44
C MET A 37 8.40 9.35 12.05
N ALA A 38 9.54 8.68 11.94
CA ALA A 38 9.92 8.00 10.71
C ALA A 38 9.00 6.81 10.45
N CYS A 39 8.67 6.56 9.17
CA CYS A 39 7.82 5.43 8.78
C CYS A 39 8.37 4.07 9.23
N ALA A 40 9.70 3.94 9.31
CA ALA A 40 10.37 2.72 9.77
C ALA A 40 10.06 2.38 11.24
N ASP A 41 9.75 3.38 12.05
CA ASP A 41 9.47 3.24 13.49
C ASP A 41 7.97 3.13 13.80
N ALA A 42 7.10 3.27 12.78
CA ALA A 42 5.66 3.33 12.96
C ALA A 42 4.98 1.94 13.10
N LEU A 43 5.74 0.85 13.03
CA LEU A 43 5.19 -0.51 13.10
C LEU A 43 4.49 -0.74 14.46
N GLY A 44 3.21 -1.16 14.40
CA GLY A 44 2.39 -1.42 15.59
C GLY A 44 1.59 -0.21 16.08
N LEU A 45 1.74 0.96 15.46
CA LEU A 45 0.92 2.14 15.74
C LEU A 45 -0.33 2.19 14.83
N THR A 46 -1.29 3.02 15.24
CA THR A 46 -2.47 3.35 14.42
C THR A 46 -2.22 4.68 13.70
N LEU A 47 -2.54 4.75 12.41
CA LEU A 47 -2.43 5.99 11.64
C LEU A 47 -3.39 7.05 12.18
N ALA A 48 -2.88 8.25 12.39
CA ALA A 48 -3.67 9.40 12.86
C ALA A 48 -4.41 10.12 11.74
N MET A 49 -4.05 9.87 10.48
CA MET A 49 -4.66 10.47 9.29
C MET A 49 -4.50 9.56 8.07
N ASP A 50 -5.30 9.82 7.04
CA ASP A 50 -5.19 9.13 5.75
C ASP A 50 -3.84 9.41 5.07
N VAL A 51 -3.33 8.39 4.36
CA VAL A 51 -2.11 8.49 3.55
C VAL A 51 -2.48 8.33 2.09
N VAL A 52 -2.35 9.40 1.31
CA VAL A 52 -2.69 9.44 -0.11
C VAL A 52 -1.42 9.56 -0.96
N SER A 53 -1.30 8.76 -2.01
CA SER A 53 -0.16 8.86 -2.93
C SER A 53 -0.20 10.18 -3.70
N LYS A 54 0.96 10.85 -3.78
CA LYS A 54 1.12 12.07 -4.58
C LYS A 54 1.52 11.78 -6.04
N VAL A 55 1.82 10.53 -6.36
CA VAL A 55 2.36 10.12 -7.66
C VAL A 55 1.75 8.80 -8.12
N ASN A 56 1.75 8.57 -9.43
CA ASN A 56 1.44 7.26 -10.00
C ASN A 56 2.64 6.34 -9.87
N ILE A 57 2.39 5.06 -9.59
CA ILE A 57 3.40 4.01 -9.63
C ILE A 57 2.85 2.86 -10.50
N PRO A 58 3.50 2.53 -11.63
CA PRO A 58 4.70 3.19 -12.19
C PRO A 58 4.40 4.62 -12.68
N ALA A 59 5.42 5.49 -12.67
CA ALA A 59 5.31 6.89 -13.11
C ALA A 59 5.21 7.04 -14.64
N TYR A 60 5.44 5.96 -15.38
CA TYR A 60 5.39 5.86 -16.84
C TYR A 60 4.80 4.51 -17.24
N ARG A 61 4.51 4.32 -18.53
CA ARG A 61 4.09 3.02 -19.08
C ARG A 61 5.26 2.04 -19.00
N ALA A 62 5.29 1.20 -17.98
CA ALA A 62 6.34 0.20 -17.82
C ALA A 62 5.95 -1.12 -18.47
N SER A 63 6.91 -1.78 -19.14
CA SER A 63 6.72 -3.14 -19.63
C SER A 63 6.63 -4.12 -18.47
N ILE A 64 5.68 -5.06 -18.55
CA ILE A 64 5.53 -6.16 -17.58
C ILE A 64 6.43 -7.36 -17.96
N LYS A 65 7.04 -7.32 -19.14
CA LYS A 65 7.79 -8.43 -19.73
C LYS A 65 9.10 -7.95 -20.33
N ASP A 66 10.04 -8.87 -20.41
CA ASP A 66 11.13 -8.77 -21.36
C ASP A 66 10.59 -9.16 -22.74
N GLY A 67 10.86 -8.37 -23.77
CA GLY A 67 10.33 -8.59 -25.10
C GLY A 67 10.53 -7.40 -26.02
N TYR A 68 9.57 -7.16 -26.91
CA TYR A 68 9.61 -6.05 -27.86
C TYR A 68 8.36 -5.19 -27.75
N ALA A 69 8.55 -3.87 -27.66
CA ALA A 69 7.50 -2.91 -27.94
C ALA A 69 7.22 -2.92 -29.45
N VAL A 70 5.94 -3.10 -29.78
CA VAL A 70 5.44 -3.19 -31.15
C VAL A 70 4.26 -2.25 -31.32
N LEU A 71 4.05 -1.74 -32.54
CA LEU A 71 2.75 -1.18 -32.91
C LEU A 71 1.84 -2.33 -33.30
N SER A 72 0.74 -2.52 -32.56
CA SER A 72 -0.17 -3.65 -32.79
C SER A 72 -0.79 -3.66 -34.19
N SER A 73 -0.92 -2.49 -34.82
CA SER A 73 -1.42 -2.32 -36.19
C SER A 73 -0.48 -2.88 -37.27
N ASP A 74 0.81 -3.03 -36.98
CA ASP A 74 1.79 -3.53 -37.96
C ASP A 74 1.62 -5.04 -38.21
N GLY A 75 1.02 -5.76 -37.25
CA GLY A 75 0.75 -7.19 -37.35
C GLY A 75 1.99 -8.07 -37.15
N PRO A 76 1.90 -9.37 -37.48
CA PRO A 76 3.04 -10.28 -37.46
C PRO A 76 3.98 -10.03 -38.63
N GLY A 77 5.30 -10.06 -38.38
CA GLY A 77 6.30 -9.81 -39.42
C GLY A 77 7.73 -9.85 -38.89
N VAL A 78 8.66 -9.55 -39.79
CA VAL A 78 10.08 -9.35 -39.44
C VAL A 78 10.34 -7.85 -39.43
N TYR A 79 10.75 -7.33 -38.28
CA TYR A 79 10.96 -5.91 -38.07
C TYR A 79 12.40 -5.63 -37.63
N PRO A 80 13.00 -4.50 -38.05
CA PRO A 80 14.26 -4.04 -37.48
C PRO A 80 14.06 -3.64 -36.01
N VAL A 81 15.02 -4.02 -35.16
CA VAL A 81 15.10 -3.53 -33.78
C VAL A 81 15.79 -2.17 -33.78
N ALA A 82 15.07 -1.12 -33.39
CA ALA A 82 15.55 0.26 -33.46
C ALA A 82 16.47 0.62 -32.28
N PHE A 83 16.10 0.20 -31.07
CA PHE A 83 16.82 0.52 -29.83
C PHE A 83 16.33 -0.36 -28.67
N ASP A 84 17.02 -0.24 -27.54
CA ASP A 84 16.69 -0.89 -26.27
C ASP A 84 16.14 0.13 -25.27
N ALA A 85 15.03 -0.22 -24.62
CA ALA A 85 14.34 0.56 -23.61
C ALA A 85 14.26 -0.25 -22.30
N VAL A 86 15.30 -0.13 -21.48
CA VAL A 86 15.40 -0.79 -20.17
C VAL A 86 15.10 0.19 -19.04
N ALA A 87 14.90 -0.32 -17.82
CA ALA A 87 14.58 0.50 -16.65
C ALA A 87 15.61 1.64 -16.48
N GLY A 88 15.10 2.86 -16.24
CA GLY A 88 15.94 4.06 -16.07
C GLY A 88 16.35 4.76 -17.36
N THR A 89 15.98 4.24 -18.53
CA THR A 89 16.20 4.93 -19.82
C THR A 89 15.07 5.91 -20.16
N GLN A 90 15.29 6.75 -21.17
CA GLN A 90 14.27 7.60 -21.77
C GLN A 90 14.30 7.40 -23.29
N PRO A 91 13.55 6.40 -23.82
CA PRO A 91 13.64 6.02 -25.22
C PRO A 91 13.04 7.09 -26.14
N SER A 92 13.49 7.10 -27.39
CA SER A 92 12.84 7.85 -28.46
C SER A 92 11.51 7.20 -28.85
N ALA A 93 10.66 7.92 -29.58
CA ALA A 93 9.42 7.35 -30.13
C ALA A 93 9.73 6.22 -31.13
N LEU A 94 8.86 5.22 -31.18
CA LEU A 94 8.98 4.07 -32.05
C LEU A 94 8.35 4.38 -33.42
N THR A 95 9.11 4.17 -34.49
CA THR A 95 8.61 4.35 -35.85
C THR A 95 7.78 3.13 -36.28
N PRO A 96 6.61 3.30 -36.94
CA PRO A 96 5.87 2.18 -37.52
C PRO A 96 6.74 1.32 -38.45
N GLY A 97 6.56 0.00 -38.41
CA GLY A 97 7.41 -0.96 -39.11
C GLY A 97 8.77 -1.21 -38.44
N SER A 98 8.95 -0.81 -37.18
CA SER A 98 10.10 -1.14 -36.35
C SER A 98 9.67 -1.56 -34.95
N VAL A 99 10.58 -2.21 -34.21
CA VAL A 99 10.34 -2.63 -32.83
C VAL A 99 11.45 -2.13 -31.92
N ALA A 100 11.18 -1.98 -30.62
CA ALA A 100 12.21 -1.69 -29.62
C ALA A 100 12.26 -2.83 -28.60
N TYR A 101 13.46 -3.28 -28.23
CA TYR A 101 13.58 -4.23 -27.13
C TYR A 101 13.16 -3.51 -25.83
N VAL A 102 12.33 -4.16 -25.01
CA VAL A 102 11.93 -3.65 -23.69
C VAL A 102 12.27 -4.71 -22.64
N GLY A 103 12.93 -4.27 -21.57
CA GLY A 103 13.06 -5.07 -20.36
C GLY A 103 11.86 -4.87 -19.43
N THR A 104 11.65 -5.80 -18.51
CA THR A 104 10.65 -5.68 -17.43
C THR A 104 10.95 -4.42 -16.60
N GLY A 105 9.94 -3.59 -16.40
CA GLY A 105 10.08 -2.26 -15.79
C GLY A 105 10.62 -1.19 -16.73
N GLY A 106 11.06 -1.53 -17.94
CA GLY A 106 11.50 -0.57 -18.95
C GLY A 106 10.34 0.29 -19.48
N PRO A 107 10.59 1.55 -19.85
CA PRO A 107 9.58 2.42 -20.43
C PRO A 107 9.16 1.89 -21.80
N VAL A 108 7.85 1.76 -22.01
CA VAL A 108 7.27 1.51 -23.33
C VAL A 108 7.38 2.82 -24.12
N PRO A 109 8.07 2.83 -25.28
CA PRO A 109 8.20 4.01 -26.12
C PRO A 109 6.84 4.53 -26.60
N GLU A 110 6.79 5.83 -26.90
CA GLU A 110 5.67 6.46 -27.62
C GLU A 110 5.55 5.93 -29.05
#